data_AF-A0A7C5ZNC7-F1
#
_entry.id   AF-A0A7C5ZNC7-F1
#
_cell.length_a   1.000
_cell.length_b   1.000
_cell.length_c   1.000
_cell.angle_alpha   90.00
_cell.angle_beta   90.00
_cell.angle_gamma   90.00
#
_symmetry.space_group_name_H-M   'P 1'
#
loop_
_entity.id
_entity.type
_entity.pdbx_description
1 polymer ?
#
loop_
_entity_poly.entity_id
_entity_poly.type
_entity_poly.pdbx_seq_one_letter_code
_entity_poly.pdbx_strand_id
1 'polypeptide(L)'
;MKKNSKVTIFAIIVMFILLSFYSLSFSATNNNLNETTVLDEIRSDKLEQKFEGNFKEVSVKNLLFFITSQLPYNFIIDVDEGKKISISFKNTTIKEAIKSVAKFANLEIIKINKNTILIVPKEKSDQYKNKQKISIKLIYTPADYVRNIIYNNFKDSEIIVDNFSNSLVIDAPVDKISSIAELIKFFDKPESEVKTKVFKLNNAKAKDILPIITNSIYIFQNPVIKEQIKIDADERTNSIVVSAPKFVIDNVENLLADIVDKKLPQVMIDVQVVEINKDKMKDLGIYPGEDSNITTLVERTPTITGQEGSTNPLNTQQTVTFVESNKISFPFRTGINLRVLMLEKQGLARVLANPKLMTSDGKTAKVFLGDRVPYIIPQIVPFGNTSAVQQSIQFVDVGLTLEFQPLVTKDGYINLKINPKVSYLVRTDPAPWTASREVSTDLTVKSEDTIVIAGLIKEEERKTNYKIPLVGDIPIIGTLFKADKKSKTNTEVIFIIKPKIINLENDTISNKNLNQTSKQNLNQQQSSKSNF
;
A
#
# COMPACT_ATOMS: atom_id res chain seq x y z
N MET A 1 24.86 -24.16 -5.21
CA MET A 1 25.15 -23.77 -6.62
C MET A 1 23.99 -24.06 -7.59
N LYS A 2 22.74 -23.62 -7.32
CA LYS A 2 21.62 -23.80 -8.29
C LYS A 2 20.57 -22.67 -8.32
N LYS A 3 20.80 -21.56 -7.58
CA LYS A 3 19.83 -20.44 -7.49
C LYS A 3 20.18 -19.23 -8.36
N ASN A 4 21.42 -19.13 -8.85
CA ASN A 4 21.87 -18.00 -9.68
C ASN A 4 21.72 -18.22 -11.19
N SER A 5 21.41 -19.44 -11.66
CA SER A 5 21.21 -19.68 -13.10
C SER A 5 19.85 -19.20 -13.59
N LYS A 6 18.80 -19.23 -12.75
CA LYS A 6 17.46 -18.77 -13.16
C LYS A 6 17.39 -17.26 -13.34
N VAL A 7 18.12 -16.49 -12.53
CA VAL A 7 18.17 -15.02 -12.65
C VAL A 7 19.02 -14.60 -13.85
N THR A 8 20.11 -15.30 -14.13
CA THR A 8 20.92 -15.04 -15.34
C THR A 8 20.20 -15.47 -16.61
N ILE A 9 19.48 -16.59 -16.62
CA ILE A 9 18.64 -17.00 -17.75
C ILE A 9 17.50 -16.00 -17.97
N PHE A 10 16.86 -15.49 -16.91
CA PHE A 10 15.82 -14.47 -17.04
C PHE A 10 16.37 -13.13 -17.55
N ALA A 11 17.56 -12.72 -17.11
CA ALA A 11 18.24 -11.52 -17.62
C ALA A 11 18.64 -11.67 -19.09
N ILE A 12 19.09 -12.87 -19.52
CA ILE A 12 19.42 -13.16 -20.93
C ILE A 12 18.16 -13.17 -21.78
N ILE A 13 17.03 -13.70 -21.28
CA ILE A 13 15.75 -13.68 -22.01
C ILE A 13 15.22 -12.26 -22.12
N VAL A 14 15.29 -11.44 -21.06
CA VAL A 14 14.89 -10.02 -21.11
C VAL A 14 15.81 -9.22 -22.03
N MET A 15 17.11 -9.51 -22.04
CA MET A 15 18.06 -8.91 -22.97
C MET A 15 17.80 -9.33 -24.43
N PHE A 16 17.42 -10.59 -24.68
CA PHE A 16 17.01 -11.06 -26.01
C PHE A 16 15.67 -10.46 -26.45
N ILE A 17 14.74 -10.24 -25.52
CA ILE A 17 13.48 -9.55 -25.81
C ILE A 17 13.76 -8.07 -26.12
N LEU A 18 14.62 -7.39 -25.36
CA LEU A 18 15.06 -6.03 -25.64
C LEU A 18 15.84 -5.92 -26.96
N LEU A 19 16.67 -6.91 -27.31
CA LEU A 19 17.34 -7.00 -28.62
C LEU A 19 16.35 -7.29 -29.75
N SER A 20 15.29 -8.07 -29.49
CA SER A 20 14.21 -8.33 -30.45
C SER A 20 13.34 -7.10 -30.70
N PHE A 21 13.15 -6.24 -29.68
CA PHE A 21 12.52 -4.93 -29.84
C PHE A 21 13.45 -3.93 -30.55
N TYR A 22 14.75 -3.94 -30.27
CA TYR A 22 15.73 -3.14 -31.02
C TYR A 22 15.84 -3.57 -32.48
N SER A 23 15.69 -4.87 -32.78
CA SER A 23 15.67 -5.38 -34.16
C SER A 23 14.31 -5.25 -34.85
N LEU A 24 13.20 -5.12 -34.11
CA LEU A 24 11.92 -4.71 -34.70
C LEU A 24 11.86 -3.21 -35.02
N SER A 25 12.66 -2.37 -34.35
CA SER A 25 12.87 -0.98 -34.76
C SER A 25 13.93 -0.82 -35.86
N PHE A 26 14.59 -1.91 -36.28
CA PHE A 26 15.59 -1.91 -37.35
C PHE A 26 15.23 -2.81 -38.54
N SER A 27 14.07 -3.47 -38.51
CA SER A 27 13.45 -4.03 -39.71
C SER A 27 12.48 -3.01 -40.31
N ALA A 28 12.97 -1.79 -40.53
CA ALA A 28 12.58 -1.10 -41.74
C ALA A 28 13.10 -2.00 -42.87
N THR A 29 12.17 -2.68 -43.53
CA THR A 29 12.34 -3.29 -44.83
C THR A 29 13.46 -2.57 -45.59
N ASN A 30 14.57 -3.28 -45.83
CA ASN A 30 15.47 -3.02 -46.95
C ASN A 30 14.67 -3.24 -48.24
N ASN A 31 13.67 -2.40 -48.46
CA ASN A 31 13.19 -2.05 -49.76
C ASN A 31 14.05 -0.86 -50.16
N ASN A 32 15.22 -1.16 -50.71
CA ASN A 32 15.88 -0.31 -51.72
C ASN A 32 14.95 -0.22 -52.94
N LEU A 33 13.76 0.31 -52.75
CA LEU A 33 12.77 0.59 -53.77
C LEU A 33 12.28 1.99 -53.46
N ASN A 34 12.93 2.94 -54.15
CA ASN A 34 12.41 4.26 -54.49
C ASN A 34 12.67 5.38 -53.47
N GLU A 35 13.92 5.58 -53.04
CA GLU A 35 14.42 6.96 -53.08
C GLU A 35 14.51 7.32 -54.56
N THR A 36 13.40 7.79 -55.13
CA THR A 36 13.41 8.45 -56.42
C THR A 36 14.21 9.72 -56.19
N THR A 37 15.53 9.60 -56.31
CA THR A 37 16.41 10.75 -56.21
C THR A 37 15.89 11.75 -57.24
N VAL A 38 15.91 13.05 -56.95
CA VAL A 38 15.44 14.09 -57.90
C VAL A 38 15.97 13.87 -59.33
N LEU A 39 17.18 13.31 -59.45
CA LEU A 39 17.83 12.94 -60.71
C LEU A 39 17.28 11.69 -61.41
N ASP A 40 16.58 10.79 -60.72
CA ASP A 40 15.93 9.59 -61.28
C ASP A 40 14.56 9.93 -61.92
N GLU A 41 13.92 11.02 -61.51
CA GLU A 41 12.73 11.57 -62.19
C GLU A 41 13.07 12.24 -63.53
N ILE A 42 14.36 12.46 -63.79
CA ILE A 42 14.84 13.21 -64.94
C ILE A 42 15.18 12.24 -66.06
N ARG A 43 14.29 12.14 -67.06
CA ARG A 43 14.52 11.33 -68.26
C ARG A 43 15.35 12.11 -69.27
N SER A 44 16.66 11.90 -69.25
CA SER A 44 17.57 12.41 -70.29
C SER A 44 18.66 11.39 -70.59
N ASP A 45 18.81 11.01 -71.86
CA ASP A 45 19.87 10.10 -72.33
C ASP A 45 21.27 10.63 -71.97
N LYS A 46 21.41 11.94 -71.78
CA LYS A 46 22.66 12.58 -71.34
C LYS A 46 23.03 12.26 -69.89
N LEU A 47 22.08 11.95 -69.01
CA LEU A 47 22.38 11.60 -67.61
C LEU A 47 22.98 10.19 -67.47
N GLU A 48 22.69 9.31 -68.43
CA GLU A 48 23.18 7.92 -68.47
C GLU A 48 24.50 7.78 -69.24
N GLN A 49 25.01 8.87 -69.84
CA GLN A 49 26.32 8.88 -70.49
C GLN A 49 27.44 8.59 -69.48
N LYS A 50 28.48 7.90 -69.97
CA LYS A 50 29.65 7.56 -69.16
C LYS A 50 30.50 8.80 -68.90
N PHE A 51 30.89 8.96 -67.65
CA PHE A 51 31.76 10.00 -67.15
C PHE A 51 32.98 9.36 -66.49
N GLU A 52 34.15 9.70 -67.00
CA GLU A 52 35.42 9.21 -66.50
C GLU A 52 36.37 10.37 -66.26
N GLY A 53 37.17 10.29 -65.20
CA GLY A 53 38.11 11.35 -64.85
C GLY A 53 38.72 11.15 -63.48
N ASN A 54 39.89 11.77 -63.26
CA ASN A 54 40.56 11.76 -61.97
C ASN A 54 40.78 13.20 -61.52
N PHE A 55 40.06 13.61 -60.47
CA PHE A 55 40.05 14.96 -59.95
C PHE A 55 40.73 14.96 -58.60
N LYS A 56 41.81 15.73 -58.44
CA LYS A 56 42.54 15.90 -57.18
C LYS A 56 42.41 17.33 -56.70
N GLU A 57 41.97 17.52 -55.46
CA GLU A 57 41.80 18.82 -54.79
C GLU A 57 40.99 19.85 -55.59
N VAL A 58 39.93 19.40 -56.27
CA VAL A 58 39.09 20.26 -57.11
C VAL A 58 37.98 20.87 -56.28
N SER A 59 37.66 22.15 -56.52
CA SER A 59 36.50 22.80 -55.91
C SER A 59 35.21 22.05 -56.25
N VAL A 60 34.41 21.70 -55.24
CA VAL A 60 33.14 20.99 -55.39
C VAL A 60 32.19 21.78 -56.31
N LYS A 61 32.15 23.11 -56.15
CA LYS A 61 31.34 24.02 -56.99
C LYS A 61 31.74 23.91 -58.47
N ASN A 62 33.05 23.97 -58.75
CA ASN A 62 33.57 23.90 -60.12
C ASN A 62 33.37 22.52 -60.73
N LEU A 63 33.56 21.44 -59.96
CA LEU A 63 33.36 20.08 -60.44
C LEU A 63 31.87 19.81 -60.72
N LEU A 64 30.97 20.23 -59.83
CA LEU A 64 29.53 20.14 -60.07
C LEU A 64 29.13 20.97 -61.29
N PHE A 65 29.62 22.21 -61.42
CA PHE A 65 29.34 23.06 -62.58
C PHE A 65 29.84 22.40 -63.88
N PHE A 66 31.05 21.84 -63.87
CA PHE A 66 31.61 21.13 -65.01
C PHE A 66 30.73 19.95 -65.44
N ILE A 67 30.36 19.08 -64.49
CA ILE A 67 29.52 17.89 -64.77
C ILE A 67 28.11 18.30 -65.22
N THR A 68 27.53 19.32 -64.59
CA THR A 68 26.13 19.73 -64.84
C THR A 68 25.96 20.64 -66.07
N SER A 69 27.00 21.38 -66.48
CA SER A 69 26.95 22.30 -67.64
C SER A 69 26.58 21.64 -68.97
N GLN A 70 26.82 20.32 -69.09
CA GLN A 70 26.57 19.54 -70.29
C GLN A 70 25.15 18.98 -70.36
N LEU A 71 24.38 19.14 -69.27
CA LEU A 71 23.03 18.61 -69.12
C LEU A 71 21.98 19.64 -69.57
N PRO A 72 20.80 19.18 -70.04
CA PRO A 72 19.75 20.06 -70.56
C PRO A 72 18.93 20.77 -69.47
N TYR A 73 19.35 20.73 -68.20
CA TYR A 73 18.65 21.32 -67.06
C TYR A 73 19.42 22.52 -66.51
N ASN A 74 18.71 23.47 -65.92
CA ASN A 74 19.31 24.59 -65.22
C ASN A 74 19.70 24.16 -63.80
N PHE A 75 21.00 23.98 -63.56
CA PHE A 75 21.54 23.66 -62.24
C PHE A 75 21.98 24.93 -61.51
N ILE A 76 21.35 25.21 -60.37
CA ILE A 76 21.78 26.25 -59.44
C ILE A 76 22.63 25.55 -58.36
N ILE A 77 23.88 25.96 -58.21
CA ILE A 77 24.83 25.35 -57.28
C ILE A 77 25.21 26.40 -56.23
N ASP A 78 24.60 26.29 -55.06
CA ASP A 78 24.91 27.13 -53.90
C ASP A 78 25.82 26.34 -52.96
N VAL A 79 27.12 26.36 -53.24
CA VAL A 79 28.14 25.63 -52.48
C VAL A 79 29.30 26.57 -52.16
N ASP A 80 29.79 26.53 -50.91
CA ASP A 80 30.92 27.35 -50.46
C ASP A 80 32.18 27.11 -51.31
N GLU A 81 32.86 28.19 -51.69
CA GLU A 81 34.00 28.13 -52.63
C GLU A 81 35.23 27.40 -52.07
N GLY A 82 35.32 27.27 -50.75
CA GLY A 82 36.42 26.61 -50.04
C GLY A 82 36.36 25.08 -50.00
N LYS A 83 35.23 24.44 -50.35
CA LYS A 83 35.13 22.97 -50.30
C LYS A 83 35.84 22.34 -51.50
N LYS A 84 36.89 21.56 -51.23
CA LYS A 84 37.64 20.79 -52.23
C LYS A 84 37.48 19.29 -52.01
N ILE A 85 37.44 18.51 -53.09
CA ILE A 85 37.38 17.05 -53.04
C ILE A 85 38.36 16.41 -54.02
N SER A 86 38.80 15.20 -53.69
CA SER A 86 39.58 14.33 -54.58
C SER A 86 38.74 13.09 -54.88
N ILE A 87 38.32 12.92 -56.14
CA ILE A 87 37.42 11.85 -56.57
C ILE A 87 37.83 11.33 -57.96
N SER A 88 37.75 10.02 -58.16
CA SER A 88 37.99 9.40 -59.46
C SER A 88 36.76 8.63 -59.90
N PHE A 89 36.32 8.89 -61.12
CA PHE A 89 35.20 8.22 -61.77
C PHE A 89 35.74 7.23 -62.80
N LYS A 90 35.31 5.97 -62.70
CA LYS A 90 35.62 4.91 -63.65
C LYS A 90 34.31 4.27 -64.07
N ASN A 91 34.00 4.30 -65.36
CA ASN A 91 32.78 3.74 -65.93
C ASN A 91 31.46 4.18 -65.22
N THR A 92 31.44 5.38 -64.63
CA THR A 92 30.33 5.90 -63.83
C THR A 92 29.38 6.68 -64.73
N THR A 93 28.07 6.66 -64.46
CA THR A 93 27.13 7.55 -65.20
C THR A 93 27.23 9.00 -64.71
N ILE A 94 26.90 9.99 -65.53
CA ILE A 94 26.84 11.40 -65.10
C ILE A 94 25.91 11.57 -63.89
N LYS A 95 24.77 10.87 -63.90
CA LYS A 95 23.83 10.81 -62.77
C LYS A 95 24.50 10.35 -61.48
N GLU A 96 25.19 9.22 -61.51
CA GLU A 96 25.90 8.69 -60.34
C GLU A 96 27.09 9.56 -59.94
N ALA A 97 27.75 10.21 -60.89
CA ALA A 97 28.83 11.14 -60.61
C ALA A 97 28.32 12.35 -59.81
N ILE A 98 27.20 12.96 -60.22
CA ILE A 98 26.57 14.06 -59.48
C ILE A 98 26.12 13.59 -58.09
N LYS A 99 25.44 12.43 -57.99
CA LYS A 99 25.03 11.86 -56.69
C LYS A 99 26.22 11.61 -55.78
N SER A 100 27.33 11.09 -56.32
CA SER A 100 28.54 10.80 -55.54
C SER A 100 29.18 12.08 -55.02
N VAL A 101 29.34 13.10 -55.88
CA VAL A 101 29.88 14.40 -55.47
C VAL A 101 29.01 15.06 -54.42
N ALA A 102 27.68 15.09 -54.63
CA ALA A 102 26.74 15.65 -53.67
C ALA A 102 26.80 14.92 -52.32
N LYS A 103 26.83 13.59 -52.33
CA LYS A 103 26.93 12.76 -51.12
C LYS A 103 28.23 13.00 -50.35
N PHE A 104 29.38 13.01 -51.04
CA PHE A 104 30.68 13.27 -50.39
C PHE A 104 30.78 14.69 -49.82
N ALA A 105 30.16 15.68 -50.48
CA ALA A 105 30.19 17.07 -50.04
C ALA A 105 29.06 17.45 -49.05
N ASN A 106 28.24 16.48 -48.63
CA ASN A 106 27.04 16.66 -47.79
C ASN A 106 26.06 17.69 -48.36
N LEU A 107 25.80 17.58 -49.67
CA LEU A 107 24.86 18.41 -50.42
C LEU A 107 23.58 17.63 -50.72
N GLU A 108 22.46 18.34 -50.79
CA GLU A 108 21.15 17.83 -51.14
C GLU A 108 20.72 18.42 -52.50
N ILE A 109 20.10 17.58 -53.33
CA ILE A 109 19.66 17.94 -54.68
C ILE A 109 18.14 18.09 -54.64
N ILE A 110 17.65 19.29 -54.93
CA ILE A 110 16.24 19.66 -54.80
C ILE A 110 15.70 20.08 -56.17
N LYS A 111 14.53 19.57 -56.54
CA LYS A 111 13.81 19.99 -57.75
C LYS A 111 12.99 21.24 -57.45
N ILE A 112 13.33 22.36 -58.07
CA ILE A 112 12.57 23.61 -57.88
C ILE A 112 11.36 23.64 -58.81
N ASN A 113 11.56 23.30 -60.09
CA ASN A 113 10.50 23.24 -61.09
C ASN A 113 10.86 22.21 -62.19
N LYS A 114 10.11 22.18 -63.30
CA LYS A 114 10.32 21.22 -64.39
C LYS A 114 11.72 21.27 -65.03
N ASN A 115 12.40 22.41 -64.99
CA ASN A 115 13.67 22.64 -65.69
C ASN A 115 14.83 23.10 -64.79
N THR A 116 14.58 23.35 -63.50
CA THR A 116 15.58 23.88 -62.55
C THR A 116 15.81 22.95 -61.38
N ILE A 117 17.08 22.65 -61.11
CA ILE A 117 17.55 21.80 -60.02
C ILE A 117 18.50 22.62 -59.15
N LEU A 118 18.29 22.61 -57.85
CA LEU A 118 19.11 23.31 -56.87
C LEU A 118 19.97 22.30 -56.12
N ILE A 119 21.27 22.54 -56.03
CA ILE A 119 22.21 21.78 -55.20
C ILE A 119 22.68 22.70 -54.08
N VAL A 120 22.33 22.35 -52.85
CA VAL A 120 22.57 23.16 -51.65
C VAL A 120 23.12 22.29 -50.52
N PRO A 121 23.84 22.86 -49.54
CA PRO A 121 24.15 22.18 -48.29
C PRO A 121 22.90 21.60 -47.65
N LYS A 122 23.01 20.38 -47.11
CA LYS A 122 21.89 19.70 -46.44
C LYS A 122 21.29 20.52 -45.28
N GLU A 123 22.07 21.40 -44.66
CA GLU A 123 21.61 22.30 -43.60
C GLU A 123 20.69 23.42 -44.11
N LYS A 124 20.79 23.76 -45.40
CA LYS A 124 20.02 24.83 -46.06
C LYS A 124 18.91 24.29 -46.96
N SER A 125 18.74 22.97 -47.07
CA SER A 125 17.84 22.36 -48.06
C SER A 125 16.36 22.52 -47.70
N ASP A 126 16.04 22.49 -46.42
CA ASP A 126 14.65 22.50 -45.94
C ASP A 126 13.87 23.77 -46.31
N GLN A 127 14.56 24.91 -46.51
CA GLN A 127 13.92 26.16 -46.94
C GLN A 127 13.48 26.16 -48.42
N TYR A 128 14.01 25.24 -49.22
CA TYR A 128 13.75 25.17 -50.67
C TYR A 128 12.85 23.98 -51.06
N LYS A 129 12.44 23.16 -50.09
CA LYS A 129 11.53 22.04 -50.33
C LYS A 129 10.12 22.59 -50.56
N ASN A 130 9.46 22.10 -51.62
CA ASN A 130 8.06 22.43 -51.87
C ASN A 130 7.20 21.91 -50.71
N LYS A 131 6.54 22.82 -50.02
CA LYS A 131 5.56 22.48 -48.99
C LYS A 131 4.16 22.44 -49.57
N GLN A 132 3.35 21.54 -49.04
CA GLN A 132 1.94 21.43 -49.37
C GLN A 132 1.13 21.47 -48.08
N LYS A 133 0.04 22.24 -48.12
CA LYS A 133 -0.91 22.35 -47.03
C LYS A 133 -2.02 21.32 -47.20
N ILE A 134 -2.25 20.53 -46.17
CA ILE A 134 -3.35 19.56 -46.09
C ILE A 134 -4.18 19.81 -44.83
N SER A 135 -5.45 19.44 -44.86
CA SER A 135 -6.33 19.45 -43.69
C SER A 135 -6.84 18.04 -43.43
N ILE A 136 -6.71 17.57 -42.20
CA ILE A 136 -7.13 16.24 -41.76
C ILE A 136 -8.01 16.38 -40.53
N LYS A 137 -9.23 15.87 -40.61
CA LYS A 137 -10.17 15.81 -39.47
C LYS A 137 -9.98 14.50 -38.71
N LEU A 138 -9.91 14.57 -37.38
CA LEU A 138 -9.75 13.43 -36.49
C LEU A 138 -11.10 13.04 -35.88
N ILE A 139 -11.33 11.72 -35.76
CA ILE A 139 -12.61 11.17 -35.29
C ILE A 139 -12.55 10.77 -33.82
N TYR A 140 -11.49 10.06 -33.43
CA TYR A 140 -11.37 9.41 -32.12
C TYR A 140 -10.33 10.07 -31.24
N THR A 141 -9.28 10.63 -31.83
CA THR A 141 -8.17 11.20 -31.07
C THR A 141 -8.22 12.74 -31.07
N PRO A 142 -7.97 13.40 -29.93
CA PRO A 142 -7.86 14.85 -29.86
C PRO A 142 -6.73 15.39 -30.75
N ALA A 143 -7.00 16.46 -31.49
CA ALA A 143 -6.06 17.05 -32.44
C ALA A 143 -4.78 17.59 -31.78
N ASP A 144 -4.89 18.21 -30.60
CA ASP A 144 -3.73 18.66 -29.81
C ASP A 144 -2.74 17.53 -29.48
N TYR A 145 -3.25 16.32 -29.22
CA TYR A 145 -2.43 15.16 -28.92
C TYR A 145 -1.66 14.69 -30.15
N VAL A 146 -2.35 14.55 -31.28
CA VAL A 146 -1.75 14.10 -32.53
C VAL A 146 -0.72 15.12 -33.03
N ARG A 147 -0.98 16.42 -32.87
CA ARG A 147 -0.03 17.51 -33.17
C ARG A 147 1.30 17.33 -32.46
N ASN A 148 1.29 17.04 -31.16
CA ASN A 148 2.52 16.87 -30.38
C ASN A 148 3.35 15.67 -30.87
N ILE A 149 2.69 14.58 -31.27
CA ILE A 149 3.37 13.41 -31.84
C ILE A 149 4.00 13.75 -33.19
N ILE A 150 3.26 14.42 -34.08
CA ILE A 150 3.78 14.78 -35.40
C ILE A 150 4.93 15.79 -35.25
N TYR A 151 4.79 16.83 -34.42
CA TYR A 151 5.83 17.84 -34.20
C TYR A 151 7.15 17.23 -33.73
N ASN A 152 7.08 16.22 -32.85
CA ASN A 152 8.28 15.53 -32.35
C ASN A 152 9.00 14.70 -33.42
N ASN A 153 8.28 14.21 -34.43
CA ASN A 153 8.84 13.38 -35.52
C ASN A 153 9.14 14.18 -36.80
N PHE A 154 8.49 15.33 -37.02
CA PHE A 154 8.56 16.13 -38.25
C PHE A 154 8.74 17.62 -37.94
N LYS A 155 9.93 18.00 -37.47
CA LYS A 155 10.25 19.36 -36.98
C LYS A 155 10.18 20.46 -38.05
N ASP A 156 10.26 20.10 -39.33
CA ASP A 156 10.22 21.01 -40.48
C ASP A 156 8.79 21.28 -41.01
N SER A 157 7.80 20.67 -40.36
CA SER A 157 6.38 20.83 -40.67
C SER A 157 5.72 21.82 -39.71
N GLU A 158 4.92 22.73 -40.25
CA GLU A 158 4.06 23.61 -39.45
C GLU A 158 2.70 22.93 -39.25
N ILE A 159 2.22 22.91 -38.02
CA ILE A 159 0.98 22.22 -37.66
C ILE A 159 0.13 23.17 -36.84
N ILE A 160 -1.04 23.49 -37.38
CA ILE A 160 -2.07 24.31 -36.74
C ILE A 160 -3.20 23.37 -36.34
N VAL A 161 -3.69 23.55 -35.10
CA VAL A 161 -4.78 22.75 -34.54
C VAL A 161 -6.04 23.60 -34.49
N ASP A 162 -7.15 23.06 -34.98
CA ASP A 162 -8.48 23.58 -34.71
C ASP A 162 -9.21 22.64 -33.74
N ASN A 163 -9.28 23.07 -32.49
CA ASN A 163 -9.92 22.31 -31.41
C ASN A 163 -11.45 22.25 -31.50
N PHE A 164 -12.09 23.21 -32.19
CA PHE A 164 -13.54 23.19 -32.34
C PHE A 164 -13.99 22.12 -33.34
N SER A 165 -13.28 21.99 -34.46
CA SER A 165 -13.57 20.97 -35.48
C SER A 165 -12.82 19.65 -35.26
N ASN A 166 -11.91 19.60 -34.28
CA ASN A 166 -10.96 18.51 -34.05
C ASN A 166 -10.15 18.16 -35.32
N SER A 167 -9.58 19.19 -35.95
CA SER A 167 -8.85 19.05 -37.21
C SER A 167 -7.42 19.58 -37.12
N LEU A 168 -6.54 19.00 -37.93
CA LEU A 168 -5.16 19.45 -38.12
C LEU A 168 -5.01 20.07 -39.50
N VAL A 169 -4.39 21.25 -39.53
CA VAL A 169 -3.89 21.87 -40.77
C VAL A 169 -2.37 21.73 -40.75
N ILE A 170 -1.83 21.00 -41.72
CA ILE A 170 -0.43 20.60 -41.77
C ILE A 170 0.19 21.20 -43.02
N ASP A 171 1.27 21.96 -42.85
CA ASP A 171 2.07 22.52 -43.92
C ASP A 171 3.46 21.87 -43.89
N ALA A 172 3.69 20.92 -44.78
CA ALA A 172 4.85 20.02 -44.74
C ALA A 172 5.40 19.75 -46.14
N PRO A 173 6.69 19.34 -46.27
CA PRO A 173 7.24 18.87 -47.54
C PRO A 173 6.41 17.73 -48.15
N VAL A 174 6.22 17.76 -49.46
CA VAL A 174 5.35 16.82 -50.19
C VAL A 174 5.74 15.35 -49.96
N ASP A 175 7.04 15.06 -49.84
CA ASP A 175 7.58 13.73 -49.57
C ASP A 175 7.20 13.17 -48.18
N LYS A 176 6.86 14.04 -47.22
CA LYS A 176 6.52 13.66 -45.85
C LYS A 176 5.02 13.52 -45.61
N ILE A 177 4.19 14.09 -46.47
CA ILE A 177 2.73 14.12 -46.30
C ILE A 177 2.13 12.72 -46.18
N SER A 178 2.58 11.76 -47.00
CA SER A 178 2.09 10.38 -46.95
C SER A 178 2.40 9.73 -45.59
N SER A 179 3.64 9.88 -45.10
CA SER A 179 4.08 9.35 -43.82
C SER A 179 3.33 9.98 -42.65
N ILE A 180 3.07 11.29 -42.71
CA ILE A 180 2.26 11.99 -41.69
C ILE A 180 0.82 11.49 -41.69
N ALA A 181 0.20 11.32 -42.86
CA ALA A 181 -1.17 10.83 -42.97
C ALA A 181 -1.31 9.39 -42.45
N GLU A 182 -0.35 8.51 -42.75
CA GLU A 182 -0.31 7.15 -42.21
C GLU A 182 -0.15 7.14 -40.68
N LEU A 183 0.73 8.01 -40.16
CA LEU A 183 0.93 8.15 -38.72
C LEU A 183 -0.36 8.61 -38.03
N ILE A 184 -1.06 9.60 -38.58
CA ILE A 184 -2.34 10.07 -38.07
C ILE A 184 -3.35 8.93 -38.04
N LYS A 185 -3.48 8.17 -39.14
CA LYS A 185 -4.40 7.04 -39.22
C LYS A 185 -4.06 5.92 -38.23
N PHE A 186 -2.78 5.76 -37.89
CA PHE A 186 -2.37 4.79 -36.87
C PHE A 186 -2.84 5.17 -35.47
N PHE A 187 -2.91 6.47 -35.14
CA PHE A 187 -3.33 6.98 -33.83
C PHE A 187 -4.83 7.28 -33.74
N ASP A 188 -5.48 7.67 -34.83
CA ASP A 188 -6.91 7.98 -34.89
C ASP A 188 -7.75 6.71 -35.06
N LYS A 189 -7.80 5.91 -33.99
CA LYS A 189 -8.54 4.65 -33.92
C LYS A 189 -9.60 4.69 -32.82
N PRO A 190 -10.68 3.89 -32.92
CA PRO A 190 -11.75 3.85 -31.92
C PRO A 190 -11.26 3.64 -30.47
N GLU A 191 -10.17 2.90 -30.28
CA GLU A 191 -9.62 2.62 -28.95
C GLU A 191 -8.99 3.85 -28.27
N SER A 192 -8.61 4.85 -29.06
CA SER A 192 -8.05 6.13 -28.60
C SER A 192 -9.12 7.12 -28.14
N GLU A 193 -10.40 6.81 -28.35
CA GLU A 193 -11.53 7.65 -27.96
C GLU A 193 -11.58 7.85 -26.44
N VAL A 194 -11.52 9.11 -26.01
CA VAL A 194 -11.65 9.48 -24.59
C VAL A 194 -13.11 9.35 -24.20
N LYS A 195 -13.39 8.48 -23.22
CA LYS A 195 -14.73 8.29 -22.66
C LYS A 195 -14.76 8.70 -21.21
N THR A 196 -15.92 9.15 -20.75
CA THR A 196 -16.16 9.42 -19.33
C THR A 196 -17.00 8.30 -18.73
N LYS A 197 -16.48 7.64 -17.70
CA LYS A 197 -17.18 6.61 -16.92
C LYS A 197 -17.19 7.02 -15.44
N VAL A 198 -18.34 6.81 -14.79
CA VAL A 198 -18.53 7.10 -13.37
C VAL A 198 -18.58 5.79 -12.60
N PHE A 199 -17.72 5.66 -11.60
CA PHE A 199 -17.63 4.49 -10.71
C PHE A 199 -18.15 4.87 -9.32
N LYS A 200 -19.23 4.24 -8.87
CA LYS A 200 -19.76 4.42 -7.52
C LYS A 200 -19.06 3.46 -6.56
N LEU A 201 -18.61 3.95 -5.41
CA LEU A 201 -17.95 3.13 -4.38
C LEU A 201 -18.91 2.83 -3.23
N ASN A 202 -18.86 1.60 -2.71
CA ASN A 202 -19.75 1.13 -1.65
C ASN A 202 -19.07 1.05 -0.27
N ASN A 203 -17.79 0.70 -0.24
CA ASN A 203 -17.03 0.37 0.97
C ASN A 203 -15.93 1.39 1.27
N ALA A 204 -15.29 1.94 0.23
CA ALA A 204 -14.21 2.92 0.36
C ALA A 204 -14.68 4.35 0.06
N LYS A 205 -13.99 5.34 0.63
CA LYS A 205 -14.24 6.76 0.34
C LYS A 205 -13.50 7.18 -0.93
N ALA A 206 -14.21 7.77 -1.89
CA ALA A 206 -13.65 8.20 -3.17
C ALA A 206 -12.43 9.12 -3.01
N LYS A 207 -12.46 10.04 -2.03
CA LYS A 207 -11.36 10.97 -1.72
C LYS A 207 -10.06 10.26 -1.33
N ASP A 208 -10.14 9.22 -0.50
CA ASP A 208 -8.97 8.51 0.02
C ASP A 208 -8.33 7.63 -1.05
N ILE A 209 -9.14 7.19 -2.03
CA ILE A 209 -8.75 6.28 -3.11
C ILE A 209 -8.18 7.01 -4.32
N LEU A 210 -8.65 8.22 -4.61
CA LEU A 210 -8.20 9.04 -5.73
C LEU A 210 -6.66 9.07 -5.89
N PRO A 211 -5.86 9.39 -4.85
CA PRO A 211 -4.40 9.41 -5.00
C PRO A 211 -3.80 8.03 -5.31
N ILE A 212 -4.42 6.95 -4.82
CA ILE A 212 -3.97 5.58 -5.09
C ILE A 212 -4.16 5.25 -6.57
N ILE A 213 -5.33 5.57 -7.14
CA ILE A 213 -5.63 5.34 -8.56
C ILE A 213 -4.72 6.21 -9.44
N THR A 214 -4.64 7.51 -9.16
CA THR A 214 -3.83 8.45 -9.94
C THR A 214 -2.34 8.05 -9.96
N ASN A 215 -1.81 7.50 -8.85
CA ASN A 215 -0.42 7.07 -8.78
C ASN A 215 -0.18 5.64 -9.30
N SER A 216 -1.19 4.78 -9.30
CA SER A 216 -1.06 3.36 -9.71
C SER A 216 -1.31 3.14 -11.19
N ILE A 217 -2.10 4.01 -11.83
CA ILE A 217 -2.08 4.10 -13.28
C ILE A 217 -0.65 4.46 -13.63
N TYR A 218 0.03 3.57 -14.38
CA TYR A 218 1.28 3.91 -15.03
C TYR A 218 0.97 5.11 -15.93
N ILE A 219 1.17 6.31 -15.39
CA ILE A 219 1.20 7.53 -16.17
C ILE A 219 2.38 7.29 -17.07
N PHE A 220 2.11 6.97 -18.33
CA PHE A 220 3.13 6.93 -19.36
C PHE A 220 4.00 8.16 -19.14
N GLN A 221 5.32 8.00 -19.07
CA GLN A 221 6.24 9.13 -18.93
C GLN A 221 6.06 10.16 -20.05
N ASN A 222 5.28 9.81 -21.08
CA ASN A 222 4.76 10.70 -22.08
C ASN A 222 3.76 11.72 -21.47
N PRO A 223 4.16 13.01 -21.34
CA PRO A 223 3.31 14.05 -20.75
C PRO A 223 1.99 14.24 -21.53
N VAL A 224 1.95 13.88 -22.81
CA VAL A 224 0.79 14.07 -23.68
C VAL A 224 -0.36 13.09 -23.33
N ILE A 225 -0.05 11.85 -22.91
CA ILE A 225 -1.09 10.91 -22.48
C ILE A 225 -1.65 11.30 -21.10
N LYS A 226 -0.80 11.87 -20.24
CA LYS A 226 -1.20 12.35 -18.91
C LYS A 226 -2.28 13.42 -18.98
N GLU A 227 -2.19 14.33 -19.96
CA GLU A 227 -3.17 15.41 -20.14
C GLU A 227 -4.57 14.92 -20.56
N GLN A 228 -4.65 13.73 -21.16
CA GLN A 228 -5.92 13.12 -21.59
C GLN A 228 -6.62 12.32 -20.47
N ILE A 229 -5.91 12.02 -19.39
CA ILE A 229 -6.45 11.25 -18.27
C ILE A 229 -6.86 12.24 -17.17
N LYS A 230 -8.16 12.40 -16.99
CA LYS A 230 -8.73 13.18 -15.88
C LYS A 230 -9.47 12.24 -14.95
N ILE A 231 -9.09 12.28 -13.68
CA ILE A 231 -9.70 11.45 -12.64
C ILE A 231 -10.03 12.37 -11.49
N ASP A 232 -11.31 12.44 -11.16
CA ASP A 232 -11.84 13.27 -10.09
C ASP A 232 -12.72 12.43 -9.17
N ALA A 233 -12.83 12.83 -7.91
CA ALA A 233 -13.71 12.21 -6.94
C ALA A 233 -14.85 13.18 -6.58
N ASP A 234 -16.09 12.72 -6.68
CA ASP A 234 -17.26 13.40 -6.12
C ASP A 234 -17.56 12.82 -4.73
N GLU A 235 -17.25 13.60 -3.69
CA GLU A 235 -17.48 13.23 -2.30
C GLU A 235 -18.98 13.11 -1.96
N ARG A 236 -19.84 13.90 -2.61
CA ARG A 236 -21.29 13.91 -2.33
C ARG A 236 -21.95 12.61 -2.73
N THR A 237 -21.50 12.01 -3.84
CA THR A 237 -22.03 10.76 -4.38
C THR A 237 -21.12 9.56 -4.13
N ASN A 238 -20.03 9.75 -3.39
CA ASN A 238 -18.95 8.77 -3.17
C ASN A 238 -18.55 8.05 -4.47
N SER A 239 -18.28 8.82 -5.51
CA SER A 239 -18.03 8.30 -6.86
C SER A 239 -16.72 8.83 -7.43
N ILE A 240 -16.07 8.04 -8.27
CA ILE A 240 -14.88 8.43 -9.03
C ILE A 240 -15.30 8.61 -10.49
N VAL A 241 -15.03 9.78 -11.04
CA VAL A 241 -15.27 10.13 -12.44
C VAL A 241 -13.95 9.99 -13.18
N VAL A 242 -13.90 9.10 -14.16
CA VAL A 242 -12.71 8.83 -14.98
C VAL A 242 -13.02 9.24 -16.40
N SER A 243 -12.27 10.19 -16.93
CA SER A 243 -12.26 10.56 -18.35
C SER A 243 -10.92 10.17 -18.94
N ALA A 244 -10.91 9.11 -19.74
CA ALA A 244 -9.68 8.55 -20.31
C ALA A 244 -9.99 7.64 -21.52
N PRO A 245 -8.98 7.23 -22.31
CA PRO A 245 -9.15 6.20 -23.32
C PRO A 245 -9.65 4.87 -22.72
N LYS A 246 -10.31 4.04 -23.53
CA LYS A 246 -10.96 2.80 -23.07
C LYS A 246 -10.03 1.88 -22.27
N PHE A 247 -8.80 1.67 -22.73
CA PHE A 247 -7.85 0.80 -22.04
C PHE A 247 -7.49 1.29 -20.62
N VAL A 248 -7.50 2.60 -20.38
CA VAL A 248 -7.25 3.18 -19.05
C VAL A 248 -8.45 2.94 -18.14
N ILE A 249 -9.67 3.17 -18.67
CA ILE A 249 -10.91 2.93 -17.92
C ILE A 249 -11.00 1.46 -17.49
N ASP A 250 -10.70 0.53 -18.39
CA ASP A 250 -10.74 -0.91 -18.11
C ASP A 250 -9.71 -1.29 -17.01
N ASN A 251 -8.52 -0.65 -17.01
CA ASN A 251 -7.54 -0.83 -15.94
C ASN A 251 -8.01 -0.28 -14.58
N VAL A 252 -8.62 0.91 -14.58
CA VAL A 252 -9.17 1.51 -13.35
C VAL A 252 -10.32 0.67 -12.79
N GLU A 253 -11.18 0.15 -13.66
CA GLU A 253 -12.28 -0.74 -13.27
C GLU A 253 -11.78 -2.00 -12.57
N ASN A 254 -10.76 -2.67 -13.13
CA ASN A 254 -10.15 -3.83 -12.51
C ASN A 254 -9.51 -3.50 -11.15
N LEU A 255 -8.80 -2.37 -11.06
CA LEU A 255 -8.17 -1.93 -9.81
C LEU A 255 -9.21 -1.65 -8.70
N LEU A 256 -10.32 -1.00 -9.07
CA LEU A 256 -11.42 -0.69 -8.16
C LEU A 256 -12.09 -1.96 -7.62
N ALA A 257 -12.33 -2.94 -8.49
CA ALA A 257 -12.94 -4.22 -8.12
C ALA A 257 -12.04 -5.08 -7.21
N ASP A 258 -10.74 -5.16 -7.51
CA ASP A 258 -9.86 -6.13 -6.85
C ASP A 258 -9.29 -5.65 -5.52
N ILE A 259 -9.08 -4.36 -5.33
CA ILE A 259 -8.28 -3.84 -4.19
C ILE A 259 -9.08 -2.88 -3.32
N VAL A 260 -9.96 -2.08 -3.92
CA VAL A 260 -10.46 -0.87 -3.29
C VAL A 260 -11.84 -1.03 -2.68
N ASP A 261 -12.81 -1.57 -3.43
CA ASP A 261 -14.20 -1.59 -2.99
C ASP A 261 -14.59 -2.89 -2.26
N LYS A 262 -13.67 -3.43 -1.45
CA LYS A 262 -13.93 -4.63 -0.64
C LYS A 262 -14.41 -4.25 0.76
N LYS A 263 -15.38 -5.03 1.27
CA LYS A 263 -15.87 -4.89 2.65
C LYS A 263 -14.78 -5.34 3.62
N LEU A 264 -14.39 -4.44 4.53
CA LEU A 264 -13.42 -4.74 5.57
C LEU A 264 -14.06 -5.59 6.67
N PRO A 265 -13.37 -6.63 7.18
CA PRO A 265 -13.86 -7.36 8.35
C PRO A 265 -13.87 -6.45 9.58
N GLN A 266 -14.71 -6.80 10.56
CA GLN A 266 -14.70 -6.16 11.86
C GLN A 266 -14.04 -7.08 12.88
N VAL A 267 -13.38 -6.49 13.88
CA VAL A 267 -12.76 -7.24 14.97
C VAL A 267 -13.33 -6.74 16.28
N MET A 268 -13.93 -7.66 17.03
CA MET A 268 -14.36 -7.46 18.40
C MET A 268 -13.29 -7.98 19.35
N ILE A 269 -12.98 -7.22 20.39
CA ILE A 269 -12.04 -7.62 21.43
C ILE A 269 -12.75 -7.66 22.76
N ASP A 270 -12.64 -8.80 23.42
CA ASP A 270 -13.04 -9.02 24.80
C ASP A 270 -11.77 -8.96 25.66
N VAL A 271 -11.69 -7.99 26.57
CA VAL A 271 -10.56 -7.86 27.51
C VAL A 271 -11.07 -8.19 28.89
N GLN A 272 -10.34 -9.01 29.63
CA GLN A 272 -10.61 -9.27 31.05
C GLN A 272 -9.39 -8.85 31.87
N VAL A 273 -9.64 -8.01 32.87
CA VAL A 273 -8.61 -7.62 33.84
C VAL A 273 -8.94 -8.34 35.13
N VAL A 274 -8.04 -9.22 35.59
CA VAL A 274 -8.26 -10.06 36.77
C VAL A 274 -7.20 -9.76 37.80
N GLU A 275 -7.61 -9.48 39.04
CA GLU A 275 -6.73 -9.38 40.20
C GLU A 275 -6.79 -10.69 41.00
N ILE A 276 -5.64 -11.26 41.31
CA ILE A 276 -5.52 -12.49 42.11
C ILE A 276 -4.79 -12.17 43.40
N ASN A 277 -5.34 -12.61 44.53
CA ASN A 277 -4.68 -12.53 45.83
C ASN A 277 -3.98 -13.87 46.12
N LYS A 278 -2.64 -13.88 46.11
CA LYS A 278 -1.86 -15.12 46.28
C LYS A 278 -1.87 -15.64 47.71
N ASP A 279 -2.09 -14.79 48.71
CA ASP A 279 -2.04 -15.19 50.11
C ASP A 279 -3.22 -16.11 50.45
N LYS A 280 -4.43 -15.77 49.99
CA LYS A 280 -5.61 -16.63 50.14
C LYS A 280 -5.53 -17.94 49.35
N MET A 281 -4.80 -17.96 48.22
CA MET A 281 -4.57 -19.20 47.44
C MET A 281 -3.66 -20.18 48.19
N LYS A 282 -2.66 -19.64 48.92
CA LYS A 282 -1.72 -20.43 49.72
C LYS A 282 -2.41 -21.08 50.91
N ASP A 283 -3.36 -20.41 51.54
CA ASP A 283 -4.15 -20.94 52.67
C ASP A 283 -5.11 -22.08 52.25
N LEU A 284 -5.46 -22.17 50.96
CA LEU A 284 -6.26 -23.26 50.38
C LEU A 284 -5.41 -24.41 49.81
N GLY A 285 -4.08 -24.37 50.01
CA GLY A 285 -3.18 -25.42 49.53
C GLY A 285 -2.95 -25.43 48.02
N ILE A 286 -3.30 -24.35 47.30
CA ILE A 286 -3.01 -24.21 45.87
C ILE A 286 -1.63 -23.56 45.74
N TYR A 287 -0.59 -24.39 45.75
CA TYR A 287 0.80 -23.94 45.57
C TYR A 287 1.11 -23.80 44.07
N PRO A 288 1.43 -22.61 43.55
CA PRO A 288 2.09 -22.48 42.26
C PRO A 288 3.52 -22.99 42.39
N GLY A 289 3.70 -24.30 42.20
CA GLY A 289 4.96 -25.00 41.89
C GLY A 289 6.18 -24.64 42.72
N GLU A 290 6.33 -25.26 43.90
CA GLU A 290 7.63 -25.61 44.48
C GLU A 290 7.37 -26.83 45.39
N ASP A 291 7.74 -28.00 44.88
CA ASP A 291 7.73 -29.32 45.54
C ASP A 291 6.43 -29.94 46.09
N SER A 292 6.17 -31.16 45.61
CA SER A 292 5.29 -32.23 46.11
C SER A 292 3.82 -32.34 45.60
N ASN A 293 3.60 -33.45 44.90
CA ASN A 293 2.38 -34.26 44.70
C ASN A 293 1.09 -33.59 44.22
N ILE A 294 0.97 -33.52 42.89
CA ILE A 294 -0.21 -33.85 42.08
C ILE A 294 -1.55 -33.77 42.83
N THR A 295 -2.19 -32.60 42.79
CA THR A 295 -3.66 -32.55 42.97
C THR A 295 -4.29 -32.81 41.60
N THR A 296 -4.55 -34.09 41.32
CA THR A 296 -5.36 -34.49 40.16
C THR A 296 -6.82 -34.15 40.46
N LEU A 297 -7.39 -33.23 39.70
CA LEU A 297 -8.85 -33.16 39.58
C LEU A 297 -9.27 -34.33 38.71
N VAL A 298 -9.72 -35.41 39.36
CA VAL A 298 -10.35 -36.55 38.68
C VAL A 298 -11.81 -36.16 38.43
N GLU A 299 -12.14 -35.78 37.19
CA GLU A 299 -13.54 -35.76 36.77
C GLU A 299 -14.04 -37.21 36.71
N ARG A 300 -14.85 -37.59 37.71
CA ARG A 300 -15.61 -38.85 37.69
C ARG A 300 -16.92 -38.58 36.96
N THR A 301 -17.00 -38.90 35.68
CA THR A 301 -18.30 -39.00 35.00
C THR A 301 -18.97 -40.30 35.46
N PRO A 302 -20.15 -40.27 36.10
CA PRO A 302 -20.87 -41.50 36.39
C PRO A 302 -21.47 -42.02 35.08
N THR A 303 -20.87 -43.06 34.51
CA THR A 303 -21.51 -43.81 33.43
C THR A 303 -22.54 -44.74 34.06
N ILE A 304 -23.82 -44.45 33.87
CA ILE A 304 -24.88 -45.42 34.12
C ILE A 304 -24.79 -46.46 33.01
N THR A 305 -24.23 -47.62 33.33
CA THR A 305 -24.34 -48.82 32.49
C THR A 305 -25.33 -49.74 33.19
N GLY A 306 -26.52 -49.88 32.59
CA GLY A 306 -27.44 -50.93 32.99
C GLY A 306 -26.92 -52.26 32.48
N GLN A 307 -26.48 -53.14 33.38
CA GLN A 307 -26.59 -54.59 33.19
C GLN A 307 -26.35 -55.33 34.51
N GLU A 308 -27.21 -56.30 34.78
CA GLU A 308 -27.26 -57.12 35.98
C GLU A 308 -26.00 -58.01 36.16
N GLY A 309 -25.55 -58.13 37.41
CA GLY A 309 -24.79 -59.26 37.90
C GLY A 309 -23.31 -59.33 37.53
N SER A 310 -22.43 -59.00 38.50
CA SER A 310 -21.23 -59.78 38.87
C SER A 310 -20.18 -58.90 39.56
N THR A 311 -19.57 -59.44 40.61
CA THR A 311 -18.63 -58.80 41.54
C THR A 311 -17.20 -58.75 41.01
N ASN A 312 -16.67 -57.54 40.74
CA ASN A 312 -15.26 -57.15 40.51
C ASN A 312 -14.48 -57.87 39.37
N PRO A 313 -13.61 -57.19 38.58
CA PRO A 313 -12.67 -56.17 39.03
C PRO A 313 -12.55 -54.89 38.16
N LEU A 314 -12.01 -53.85 38.81
CA LEU A 314 -11.62 -52.57 38.25
C LEU A 314 -10.38 -52.71 37.35
N ASN A 315 -10.55 -52.71 36.02
CA ASN A 315 -9.47 -52.51 35.07
C ASN A 315 -9.55 -51.08 34.50
N THR A 316 -8.83 -50.15 35.12
CA THR A 316 -8.62 -48.79 34.62
C THR A 316 -7.37 -48.74 33.75
N GLN A 317 -7.54 -48.57 32.43
CA GLN A 317 -6.44 -48.15 31.56
C GLN A 317 -6.16 -46.66 31.80
N GLN A 318 -4.98 -46.35 32.34
CA GLN A 318 -4.44 -44.99 32.41
C GLN A 318 -3.73 -44.68 31.09
N THR A 319 -4.19 -43.67 30.37
CA THR A 319 -3.38 -43.02 29.33
C THR A 319 -2.64 -41.85 29.98
N VAL A 320 -1.35 -42.05 30.23
CA VAL A 320 -0.41 -41.00 30.67
C VAL A 320 0.38 -40.55 29.45
N THR A 321 0.40 -39.24 29.18
CA THR A 321 1.28 -38.63 28.17
C THR A 321 2.07 -37.47 28.77
N PHE A 322 3.37 -37.46 28.44
CA PHE A 322 4.51 -36.80 29.07
C PHE A 322 4.44 -35.27 29.21
N VAL A 323 5.08 -34.74 30.26
CA VAL A 323 5.80 -33.45 30.18
C VAL A 323 7.14 -33.54 30.94
N GLU A 324 8.19 -33.18 30.22
CA GLU A 324 9.59 -33.10 30.61
C GLU A 324 9.87 -31.94 31.57
N SER A 325 10.91 -32.10 32.37
CA SER A 325 11.36 -31.27 33.50
C SER A 325 11.77 -29.83 33.15
N ASN A 326 11.57 -28.93 34.12
CA ASN A 326 12.31 -27.68 34.35
C ASN A 326 12.10 -26.44 33.46
N LYS A 327 10.90 -26.24 32.90
CA LYS A 327 10.46 -24.90 32.46
C LYS A 327 9.01 -24.66 32.82
N ILE A 328 8.68 -23.43 33.23
CA ILE A 328 7.29 -22.95 33.35
C ILE A 328 6.64 -23.09 31.97
N SER A 329 5.73 -24.06 31.83
CA SER A 329 4.94 -24.27 30.62
C SER A 329 3.47 -24.05 30.96
N PHE A 330 2.88 -23.00 30.41
CA PHE A 330 1.44 -22.87 30.33
C PHE A 330 1.00 -23.59 29.05
N PRO A 331 0.28 -24.73 29.12
CA PRO A 331 -0.31 -25.31 27.92
C PRO A 331 -1.43 -24.39 27.44
N PHE A 332 -1.07 -23.47 26.55
CA PHE A 332 -1.99 -22.60 25.83
C PHE A 332 -2.91 -23.50 24.99
N ARG A 333 -4.19 -23.63 25.38
CA ARG A 333 -5.32 -23.61 24.43
C ARG A 333 -6.74 -23.69 25.01
N THR A 334 -7.01 -24.21 26.22
CA THR A 334 -8.44 -24.41 26.62
C THR A 334 -8.82 -24.32 28.11
N GLY A 335 -7.93 -23.92 29.04
CA GLY A 335 -8.20 -24.03 30.49
C GLY A 335 -8.40 -22.74 31.30
N ILE A 336 -8.15 -21.55 30.71
CA ILE A 336 -7.99 -20.31 31.50
C ILE A 336 -9.32 -19.84 32.11
N ASN A 337 -10.42 -19.85 31.34
CA ASN A 337 -11.72 -19.34 31.79
C ASN A 337 -12.34 -20.17 32.93
N LEU A 338 -12.21 -21.50 32.87
CA LEU A 338 -12.72 -22.41 33.91
C LEU A 338 -12.00 -22.19 35.25
N ARG A 339 -10.69 -21.93 35.21
CA ARG A 339 -9.89 -21.72 36.41
C ARG A 339 -10.15 -20.34 37.04
N VAL A 340 -10.26 -19.28 36.24
CA VAL A 340 -10.63 -17.94 36.72
C VAL A 340 -12.02 -17.97 37.38
N LEU A 341 -13.00 -18.64 36.77
CA LEU A 341 -14.36 -18.78 37.31
C LEU A 341 -14.39 -19.58 38.63
N MET A 342 -13.54 -20.59 38.78
CA MET A 342 -13.44 -21.38 40.01
C MET A 342 -12.75 -20.60 41.14
N LEU A 343 -11.70 -19.83 40.81
CA LEU A 343 -11.00 -18.95 41.76
C LEU A 343 -11.87 -17.76 42.20
N GLU A 344 -12.73 -17.24 41.30
CA GLU A 344 -13.73 -16.22 41.62
C GLU A 344 -14.77 -16.76 42.63
N LYS A 345 -15.31 -17.95 42.38
CA LYS A 345 -16.28 -18.61 43.29
C LYS A 345 -15.72 -18.90 44.68
N GLN A 346 -14.41 -19.08 44.81
CA GLN A 346 -13.71 -19.28 46.08
C GLN A 346 -13.19 -17.97 46.71
N GLY A 347 -13.43 -16.81 46.07
CA GLY A 347 -13.03 -15.49 46.57
C GLY A 347 -11.53 -15.18 46.46
N LEU A 348 -10.82 -15.88 45.58
CA LEU A 348 -9.35 -15.82 45.38
C LEU A 348 -8.93 -14.96 44.19
N ALA A 349 -9.82 -14.82 43.22
CA ALA A 349 -9.67 -13.93 42.08
C ALA A 349 -10.85 -12.96 42.04
N ARG A 350 -10.58 -11.72 41.62
CA ARG A 350 -11.57 -10.66 41.45
C ARG A 350 -11.43 -10.09 40.05
N VAL A 351 -12.49 -10.20 39.25
CA VAL A 351 -12.54 -9.52 37.95
C VAL A 351 -12.66 -8.02 38.20
N LEU A 352 -11.68 -7.25 37.73
CA LEU A 352 -11.67 -5.80 37.84
C LEU A 352 -12.53 -5.17 36.74
N ALA A 353 -12.48 -5.71 35.53
CA ALA A 353 -13.25 -5.22 34.40
C ALA A 353 -13.33 -6.23 33.24
N ASN A 354 -14.41 -6.15 32.46
CA ASN A 354 -14.60 -6.92 31.22
C ASN A 354 -15.15 -6.04 30.08
N PRO A 355 -14.40 -5.08 29.52
CA PRO A 355 -14.89 -4.32 28.37
C PRO A 355 -14.92 -5.19 27.11
N LYS A 356 -15.93 -4.93 26.27
CA LYS A 356 -16.01 -5.47 24.90
C LYS A 356 -16.14 -4.31 23.93
N LEU A 357 -15.28 -4.26 22.92
CA LEU A 357 -15.28 -3.20 21.93
C LEU A 357 -15.00 -3.77 20.55
N MET A 358 -15.61 -3.18 19.53
CA MET A 358 -15.47 -3.60 18.14
C MET A 358 -15.00 -2.44 17.27
N THR A 359 -14.17 -2.73 16.28
CA THR A 359 -13.68 -1.76 15.30
C THR A 359 -13.51 -2.41 13.93
N SER A 360 -13.47 -1.60 12.88
CA SER A 360 -13.13 -2.07 11.54
C SER A 360 -11.63 -2.37 11.43
N ASP A 361 -11.28 -3.29 10.53
CA ASP A 361 -9.90 -3.62 10.22
C ASP A 361 -9.04 -2.37 9.93
N GLY A 362 -7.86 -2.30 10.55
CA GLY A 362 -6.91 -1.19 10.44
C GLY A 362 -7.29 0.10 11.18
N LYS A 363 -8.46 0.19 11.82
CA LYS A 363 -8.92 1.40 12.54
C LYS A 363 -8.74 1.28 14.05
N THR A 364 -8.18 2.33 14.66
CA THR A 364 -8.02 2.42 16.12
C THR A 364 -9.36 2.65 16.80
N ALA A 365 -9.61 1.92 17.88
CA ALA A 365 -10.73 2.16 18.78
C ALA A 365 -10.23 2.39 20.20
N LYS A 366 -10.94 3.27 20.91
CA LYS A 366 -10.61 3.68 22.28
C LYS A 366 -11.87 3.77 23.12
N VAL A 367 -11.80 3.25 24.34
CA VAL A 367 -12.86 3.37 25.34
C VAL A 367 -12.27 3.68 26.70
N PHE A 368 -12.93 4.56 27.45
CA PHE A 368 -12.65 4.83 28.87
C PHE A 368 -13.89 4.46 29.68
N LEU A 369 -13.70 3.65 30.72
CA LEU A 369 -14.72 3.23 31.67
C LEU A 369 -14.21 3.52 33.07
N GLY A 370 -14.70 4.60 33.68
CA GLY A 370 -14.19 5.03 34.98
C GLY A 370 -14.82 6.32 35.46
N ASP A 371 -14.34 6.77 36.61
CA ASP A 371 -14.75 8.02 37.25
C ASP A 371 -13.69 9.09 37.04
N ARG A 372 -14.13 10.36 37.02
CA ARG A 372 -13.25 11.51 37.04
C ARG A 372 -13.25 12.11 38.44
N VAL A 373 -12.14 11.97 39.16
CA VAL A 373 -12.04 12.47 40.54
C VAL A 373 -11.57 13.92 40.51
N PRO A 374 -12.40 14.89 40.96
CA PRO A 374 -11.97 16.28 41.07
C PRO A 374 -11.01 16.47 42.24
N TYR A 375 -10.04 17.38 42.10
CA TYR A 375 -9.24 17.89 43.19
C TYR A 375 -8.91 19.37 42.99
N ILE A 376 -8.75 20.07 44.11
CA ILE A 376 -8.60 21.52 44.14
C ILE A 376 -7.13 21.86 44.32
N ILE A 377 -6.60 22.69 43.41
CA ILE A 377 -5.27 23.27 43.53
C ILE A 377 -5.44 24.74 43.96
N PRO A 378 -4.94 25.13 45.15
CA PRO A 378 -4.89 26.53 45.53
C PRO A 378 -3.84 27.26 44.69
N GLN A 379 -4.21 28.36 44.05
CA GLN A 379 -3.32 29.26 43.33
C GLN A 379 -3.35 30.63 44.01
N ILE A 380 -2.18 31.17 44.31
CA ILE A 380 -2.08 32.53 44.85
C ILE A 380 -2.04 33.48 43.66
N VAL A 381 -3.09 34.30 43.51
CA VAL A 381 -3.15 35.34 42.48
C VAL A 381 -2.93 36.71 43.13
N PRO A 382 -2.02 37.54 42.61
CA PRO A 382 -1.85 38.90 43.10
C PRO A 382 -3.10 39.74 42.78
N PHE A 383 -3.70 40.34 43.81
CA PHE A 383 -4.85 41.24 43.69
C PHE A 383 -4.55 42.54 44.44
N GLY A 384 -4.09 43.56 43.71
CA GLY A 384 -3.61 44.81 44.32
C GLY A 384 -2.43 44.59 45.26
N ASN A 385 -2.50 45.11 46.49
CA ASN A 385 -1.48 44.94 47.54
C ASN A 385 -1.68 43.66 48.39
N THR A 386 -2.65 42.82 48.03
CA THR A 386 -3.02 41.61 48.77
C THR A 386 -2.93 40.36 47.89
N SER A 387 -2.62 39.22 48.50
CA SER A 387 -2.64 37.92 47.83
C SER A 387 -4.04 37.31 47.99
N ALA A 388 -4.72 36.99 46.89
CA ALA A 388 -5.98 36.26 46.90
C ALA A 388 -5.73 34.78 46.58
N VAL A 389 -6.39 33.87 47.28
CA VAL A 389 -6.33 32.43 46.99
C VAL A 389 -7.45 32.11 46.00
N GLN A 390 -7.08 31.85 44.74
CA GLN A 390 -7.97 31.33 43.71
C GLN A 390 -7.90 29.79 43.74
N GLN A 391 -9.06 29.12 43.66
CA GLN A 391 -9.13 27.66 43.61
C GLN A 391 -9.32 27.21 42.15
N SER A 392 -8.43 26.36 41.66
CA SER A 392 -8.55 25.71 40.35
C SER A 392 -8.93 24.24 40.53
N ILE A 393 -9.99 23.80 39.86
CA ILE A 393 -10.46 22.41 39.91
C ILE A 393 -9.80 21.64 38.76
N GLN A 394 -9.08 20.56 39.08
CA GLN A 394 -8.55 19.62 38.10
C GLN A 394 -9.17 18.24 38.29
N PHE A 395 -9.14 17.41 37.26
CA PHE A 395 -9.71 16.05 37.28
C PHE A 395 -8.63 15.01 37.01
N VAL A 396 -8.70 13.90 37.74
CA VAL A 396 -7.89 12.71 37.47
C VAL A 396 -8.81 11.56 37.06
N ASP A 397 -8.54 10.98 35.90
CA ASP A 397 -9.28 9.83 35.37
C ASP A 397 -8.85 8.54 36.11
N VAL A 398 -9.78 7.91 36.83
CA VAL A 398 -9.58 6.62 37.50
C VAL A 398 -10.53 5.57 36.90
N GLY A 399 -9.95 4.52 36.31
CA GLY A 399 -10.72 3.44 35.72
C GLY A 399 -9.96 2.73 34.63
N LEU A 400 -10.68 2.11 33.70
CA LEU A 400 -10.11 1.35 32.61
C LEU A 400 -10.10 2.15 31.32
N THR A 401 -8.92 2.31 30.72
CA THR A 401 -8.75 2.76 29.33
C THR A 401 -8.32 1.57 28.50
N LEU A 402 -9.03 1.29 27.41
CA LEU A 402 -8.64 0.30 26.42
C LEU A 402 -8.52 0.99 25.07
N GLU A 403 -7.33 0.93 24.48
CA GLU A 403 -7.05 1.42 23.14
C GLU A 403 -6.42 0.30 22.32
N PHE A 404 -6.92 0.05 21.11
CA PHE A 404 -6.37 -0.97 20.23
C PHE A 404 -6.59 -0.70 18.74
N GLN A 405 -5.74 -1.31 17.93
CA GLN A 405 -5.83 -1.30 16.47
C GLN A 405 -5.59 -2.73 15.94
N PRO A 406 -6.60 -3.38 15.34
CA PRO A 406 -6.45 -4.70 14.74
C PRO A 406 -6.07 -4.59 13.26
N LEU A 407 -5.37 -5.61 12.77
CA LEU A 407 -5.12 -5.85 11.35
C LEU A 407 -5.32 -7.34 11.04
N VAL A 408 -6.32 -7.66 10.22
CA VAL A 408 -6.68 -9.03 9.86
C VAL A 408 -5.84 -9.52 8.69
N THR A 409 -5.16 -10.64 8.88
CA THR A 409 -4.39 -11.32 7.84
C THR A 409 -5.28 -12.27 7.02
N LYS A 410 -4.85 -12.60 5.80
CA LYS A 410 -5.57 -13.55 4.93
C LYS A 410 -5.72 -14.94 5.55
N ASP A 411 -4.81 -15.33 6.44
CA ASP A 411 -4.78 -16.63 7.11
C ASP A 411 -5.69 -16.68 8.35
N GLY A 412 -6.44 -15.61 8.65
CA GLY A 412 -7.37 -15.55 9.78
C GLY A 412 -6.72 -15.22 11.13
N TYR A 413 -5.45 -14.79 11.13
CA TYR A 413 -4.79 -14.20 12.29
C TYR A 413 -5.05 -12.70 12.37
N ILE A 414 -5.02 -12.18 13.59
CA ILE A 414 -5.23 -10.78 13.92
C ILE A 414 -3.91 -10.26 14.50
N ASN A 415 -3.27 -9.33 13.79
CA ASN A 415 -2.21 -8.51 14.35
C ASN A 415 -2.85 -7.41 15.16
N LEU A 416 -2.50 -7.32 16.43
CA LEU A 416 -3.17 -6.47 17.39
C LEU A 416 -2.16 -5.60 18.12
N LYS A 417 -2.28 -4.29 17.90
CA LYS A 417 -1.68 -3.28 18.76
C LYS A 417 -2.65 -2.96 19.88
N ILE A 418 -2.27 -3.15 21.14
CA ILE A 418 -3.17 -2.96 22.29
C ILE A 418 -2.47 -2.30 23.47
N ASN A 419 -3.19 -1.37 24.08
CA ASN A 419 -2.74 -0.52 25.17
C ASN A 419 -3.79 -0.52 26.30
N PRO A 420 -3.96 -1.61 27.07
CA PRO A 420 -4.89 -1.63 28.18
C PRO A 420 -4.26 -0.96 29.42
N LYS A 421 -5.03 -0.09 30.07
CA LYS A 421 -4.64 0.62 31.28
C LYS A 421 -5.76 0.56 32.30
N VAL A 422 -5.46 0.12 33.52
CA VAL A 422 -6.37 0.20 34.67
C VAL A 422 -5.77 1.12 35.73
N SER A 423 -6.50 2.13 36.15
CA SER A 423 -6.16 3.04 37.24
C SER A 423 -7.19 2.95 38.36
N TYR A 424 -6.74 3.13 39.59
CA TYR A 424 -7.61 3.20 40.77
C TYR A 424 -7.10 4.24 41.75
N LEU A 425 -8.01 4.69 42.61
CA LEU A 425 -7.74 5.68 43.65
C LEU A 425 -7.21 4.99 44.91
N VAL A 426 -6.05 5.42 45.40
CA VAL A 426 -5.41 4.89 46.62
C VAL A 426 -5.85 5.69 47.84
N ARG A 427 -5.80 7.02 47.75
CA ARG A 427 -6.32 7.97 48.75
C ARG A 427 -6.63 9.31 48.09
N THR A 428 -7.41 10.15 48.77
CA THR A 428 -7.88 11.44 48.26
C THR A 428 -7.27 12.66 48.97
N ASP A 429 -6.62 12.48 50.12
CA ASP A 429 -6.17 13.57 51.00
C ASP A 429 -4.63 13.61 51.10
N PRO A 430 -3.97 14.79 50.94
CA PRO A 430 -4.47 16.12 50.54
C PRO A 430 -4.67 16.30 49.02
N ALA A 431 -4.33 15.29 48.23
CA ALA A 431 -4.59 15.23 46.79
C ALA A 431 -4.82 13.76 46.39
N PRO A 432 -5.52 13.50 45.27
CA PRO A 432 -5.71 12.15 44.75
C PRO A 432 -4.38 11.48 44.46
N TRP A 433 -4.08 10.42 45.21
CA TRP A 433 -3.03 9.48 44.85
C TRP A 433 -3.68 8.35 44.06
N THR A 434 -3.32 8.23 42.79
CA THR A 434 -3.78 7.15 41.92
C THR A 434 -2.66 6.16 41.65
N ALA A 435 -3.01 4.90 41.46
CA ALA A 435 -2.10 3.87 40.99
C ALA A 435 -2.66 3.26 39.70
N SER A 436 -1.80 3.03 38.72
CA SER A 436 -2.19 2.45 37.44
C SER A 436 -1.34 1.25 37.06
N ARG A 437 -1.95 0.31 36.32
CA ARG A 437 -1.25 -0.73 35.57
C ARG A 437 -1.53 -0.51 34.10
N GLU A 438 -0.49 -0.49 33.29
CA GLU A 438 -0.58 -0.21 31.87
C GLU A 438 0.34 -1.17 31.12
N VAL A 439 -0.14 -1.64 29.97
CA VAL A 439 0.61 -2.52 29.08
C VAL A 439 0.58 -1.90 27.69
N SER A 440 1.66 -2.04 26.93
CA SER A 440 1.71 -1.66 25.52
C SER A 440 2.37 -2.79 24.76
N THR A 441 1.66 -3.42 23.84
CA THR A 441 2.22 -4.54 23.07
C THR A 441 1.61 -4.64 21.68
N ASP A 442 2.37 -5.24 20.78
CA ASP A 442 1.96 -5.66 19.45
C ASP A 442 2.07 -7.18 19.39
N LEU A 443 0.97 -7.87 19.12
CA LEU A 443 0.93 -9.33 19.12
C LEU A 443 0.13 -9.88 17.95
N THR A 444 0.37 -11.14 17.59
CA THR A 444 -0.42 -11.86 16.58
C THR A 444 -1.17 -12.99 17.26
N VAL A 445 -2.49 -13.03 17.06
CA VAL A 445 -3.37 -14.00 17.73
C VAL A 445 -4.43 -14.49 16.75
N LYS A 446 -4.80 -15.77 16.87
CA LYS A 446 -5.85 -16.35 16.04
C LYS A 446 -7.23 -15.90 16.55
N SER A 447 -8.19 -15.71 15.64
CA SER A 447 -9.57 -15.40 16.04
C SER A 447 -10.12 -16.44 17.02
N GLU A 448 -10.80 -15.97 18.06
CA GLU A 448 -11.39 -16.70 19.18
C GLU A 448 -10.40 -17.36 20.17
N ASP A 449 -9.09 -17.33 19.91
CA ASP A 449 -8.07 -17.79 20.86
C ASP A 449 -7.94 -16.78 22.02
N THR A 450 -7.84 -17.28 23.25
CA THR A 450 -7.67 -16.45 24.46
C THR A 450 -6.19 -16.44 24.86
N ILE A 451 -5.63 -15.26 25.05
CA ILE A 451 -4.22 -15.09 25.42
C ILE A 451 -4.06 -14.17 26.62
N VAL A 452 -3.00 -14.41 27.39
CA VAL A 452 -2.58 -13.56 28.49
C VAL A 452 -1.47 -12.64 27.96
N ILE A 453 -1.67 -11.33 28.07
CA ILE A 453 -0.72 -10.34 27.56
C ILE A 453 0.34 -10.00 28.62
N ALA A 454 -0.08 -9.84 29.87
CA ALA A 454 0.80 -9.45 30.96
C ALA A 454 0.24 -9.89 32.32
N GLY A 455 1.14 -10.25 33.23
CA GLY A 455 0.88 -10.43 34.67
C GLY A 455 1.83 -9.53 35.46
N LEU A 456 1.29 -8.65 36.30
CA LEU A 456 2.07 -7.76 37.16
C LEU A 456 1.91 -8.17 38.63
N ILE A 457 2.99 -8.63 39.24
CA ILE A 457 3.03 -9.05 40.64
C ILE A 457 3.43 -7.84 41.51
N LYS A 458 2.62 -7.54 42.53
CA LYS A 458 2.91 -6.60 43.61
C LYS A 458 3.03 -7.38 44.91
N GLU A 459 4.18 -7.24 45.57
CA GLU A 459 4.45 -7.77 46.90
C GLU A 459 4.59 -6.61 47.88
N GLU A 460 3.80 -6.61 48.95
CA GLU A 460 3.83 -5.62 50.01
C GLU A 460 4.04 -6.30 51.36
N GLU A 461 5.18 -6.06 52.00
CA GLU A 461 5.48 -6.58 53.35
C GLU A 461 5.43 -5.44 54.37
N ARG A 462 4.55 -5.56 55.36
CA ARG A 462 4.43 -4.64 56.49
C ARG A 462 4.79 -5.34 57.79
N LYS A 463 5.87 -4.91 58.42
CA LYS A 463 6.29 -5.35 59.77
C LYS A 463 5.90 -4.29 60.79
N THR A 464 5.06 -4.64 61.74
CA THR A 464 4.68 -3.76 62.86
C THR A 464 5.16 -4.39 64.15
N ASN A 465 6.08 -3.73 64.84
CA ASN A 465 6.65 -4.22 66.08
C ASN A 465 6.03 -3.45 67.24
N TYR A 466 5.26 -4.13 68.09
CA TYR A 466 4.73 -3.59 69.32
C TYR A 466 5.69 -3.95 70.45
N LYS A 467 6.14 -2.95 71.22
CA LYS A 467 6.94 -3.19 72.43
C LYS A 467 6.42 -2.34 73.57
N ILE A 468 6.44 -2.88 74.78
CA ILE A 468 6.24 -2.08 76.00
C ILE A 468 7.54 -1.30 76.27
N PRO A 469 7.48 0.03 76.41
CA PRO A 469 8.67 0.83 76.77
C PRO A 469 9.34 0.31 78.05
N LEU A 470 10.66 0.44 78.17
CA LEU A 470 11.52 -0.07 79.27
C LEU A 470 11.67 -1.60 79.31
N VAL A 471 10.58 -2.35 79.38
CA VAL A 471 10.63 -3.83 79.59
C VAL A 471 10.93 -4.59 78.30
N GLY A 472 10.50 -4.07 77.15
CA GLY A 472 10.75 -4.67 75.85
C GLY A 472 12.23 -4.65 75.43
N ASP A 473 13.06 -3.78 76.00
CA ASP A 473 14.47 -3.66 75.58
C ASP A 473 15.45 -4.49 76.44
N ILE A 474 14.95 -5.22 77.46
CA ILE A 474 15.76 -6.07 78.35
C ILE A 474 16.22 -7.35 77.60
N PRO A 475 17.52 -7.69 77.60
CA PRO A 475 18.01 -8.96 77.07
C PRO A 475 17.34 -10.16 77.78
N ILE A 476 17.11 -11.26 77.07
CA ILE A 476 16.52 -12.52 77.59
C ILE A 476 15.00 -12.43 77.89
N ILE A 477 14.53 -11.43 78.64
CA ILE A 477 13.13 -11.35 79.09
C ILE A 477 12.26 -10.44 78.18
N GLY A 478 12.86 -9.47 77.49
CA GLY A 478 12.13 -8.50 76.68
C GLY A 478 11.34 -9.09 75.50
N THR A 479 11.65 -10.30 75.06
CA THR A 479 10.91 -11.01 73.99
C THR A 479 9.48 -11.37 74.42
N LEU A 480 9.22 -11.60 75.71
CA LEU A 480 7.86 -11.84 76.25
C LEU A 480 6.98 -10.57 76.25
N PHE A 481 7.60 -9.39 76.11
CA PHE A 481 6.96 -8.08 76.11
C PHE A 481 7.03 -7.38 74.74
N LYS A 482 7.34 -8.15 73.69
CA LYS A 482 7.27 -7.76 72.28
C LYS A 482 6.17 -8.54 71.58
N ALA A 483 5.48 -7.91 70.65
CA ALA A 483 4.58 -8.57 69.70
C ALA A 483 4.90 -8.10 68.29
N ASP A 484 5.25 -9.03 67.42
CA ASP A 484 5.53 -8.74 66.02
C ASP A 484 4.31 -9.10 65.18
N LYS A 485 3.77 -8.13 64.43
CA LYS A 485 2.74 -8.35 63.43
C LYS A 485 3.35 -8.19 62.05
N LYS A 486 3.56 -9.31 61.35
CA LYS A 486 3.95 -9.34 59.93
C LYS A 486 2.70 -9.48 59.07
N SER A 487 2.51 -8.59 58.11
CA SER A 487 1.46 -8.67 57.08
C SER A 487 2.14 -8.68 55.73
N LYS A 488 1.96 -9.75 54.95
CA LYS A 488 2.44 -9.83 53.57
C LYS A 488 1.21 -9.83 52.66
N THR A 489 1.20 -9.01 51.63
CA THR A 489 0.13 -8.93 50.65
C THR A 489 0.70 -9.08 49.25
N ASN A 490 0.31 -10.16 48.58
CA ASN A 490 0.74 -10.51 47.23
C ASN A 490 -0.45 -10.41 46.26
N THR A 491 -0.44 -9.38 45.42
CA THR A 491 -1.47 -9.13 44.41
C THR A 491 -0.90 -9.30 43.03
N GLU A 492 -1.55 -10.06 42.15
CA GLU A 492 -1.20 -10.14 40.73
C GLU A 492 -2.34 -9.61 39.85
N VAL A 493 -2.04 -8.70 38.92
CA VAL A 493 -3.00 -8.22 37.93
C VAL A 493 -2.68 -8.81 36.57
N ILE A 494 -3.64 -9.49 35.96
CA ILE A 494 -3.50 -10.19 34.69
C ILE A 494 -4.42 -9.55 33.65
N PHE A 495 -3.86 -9.26 32.47
CA PHE A 495 -4.62 -8.83 31.29
C PHE A 495 -4.83 -10.03 30.35
N ILE A 496 -6.08 -10.45 30.21
CA ILE A 496 -6.52 -11.52 29.33
C ILE A 496 -7.25 -10.89 28.15
N ILE A 497 -6.96 -11.34 26.94
CA ILE A 497 -7.70 -10.89 25.76
C ILE A 497 -8.20 -12.07 24.93
N LYS A 498 -9.34 -11.86 24.28
CA LYS A 498 -9.93 -12.77 23.30
C LYS A 498 -10.50 -11.96 22.14
N PRO A 499 -9.77 -11.85 21.02
CA PRO A 499 -10.28 -11.18 19.84
C PRO A 499 -11.12 -12.13 18.98
N LYS A 500 -12.08 -11.58 18.25
CA LYS A 500 -12.98 -12.30 17.36
C LYS A 500 -13.19 -11.51 16.08
N ILE A 501 -12.94 -12.13 14.94
CA ILE A 501 -13.31 -11.58 13.63
C ILE A 501 -14.83 -11.75 13.49
N ILE A 502 -15.52 -10.67 13.18
CA ILE A 502 -16.97 -10.64 12.90
C ILE A 502 -17.13 -10.36 11.41
N ASN A 503 -17.81 -11.27 10.72
CA ASN A 503 -18.10 -11.08 9.30
C ASN A 503 -19.58 -10.79 9.12
N LEU A 504 -19.89 -9.52 8.78
CA LEU A 504 -21.25 -8.98 8.70
C LEU A 504 -22.18 -9.70 7.69
N GLU A 505 -21.66 -10.52 6.77
CA GLU A 505 -22.48 -11.30 5.83
C GLU A 505 -23.03 -12.59 6.46
N ASN A 506 -22.23 -13.23 7.32
CA ASN A 506 -22.57 -14.51 7.95
C ASN A 506 -23.09 -14.35 9.39
N ASP A 507 -22.67 -13.29 10.08
CA ASP A 507 -23.01 -13.00 11.47
C ASP A 507 -24.17 -12.00 11.59
N THR A 508 -25.08 -11.94 10.60
CA THR A 508 -26.35 -11.23 10.81
C THR A 508 -27.00 -11.84 12.03
N ILE A 509 -26.97 -11.08 13.12
CA ILE A 509 -27.61 -11.40 14.39
C ILE A 509 -29.09 -11.52 14.05
N SER A 510 -29.53 -12.72 13.73
CA SER A 510 -30.92 -13.08 13.76
C SER A 510 -31.39 -12.70 15.16
N ASN A 511 -32.32 -11.74 15.25
CA ASN A 511 -33.05 -11.33 16.46
C ASN A 511 -33.68 -12.51 17.25
N LYS A 512 -33.48 -13.77 16.82
CA LYS A 512 -33.82 -14.98 17.55
C LYS A 512 -33.02 -15.18 18.85
N ASN A 513 -31.73 -14.81 18.90
CA ASN A 513 -30.89 -15.17 20.05
C ASN A 513 -30.98 -14.19 21.24
N LEU A 514 -31.23 -12.90 20.99
CA LEU A 514 -31.44 -11.92 22.07
C LEU A 514 -32.66 -12.28 22.94
N ASN A 515 -33.73 -12.80 22.33
CA ASN A 515 -34.92 -13.23 23.05
C ASN A 515 -34.72 -14.51 23.88
N GLN A 516 -33.72 -15.34 23.57
CA GLN A 516 -33.44 -16.56 24.33
C GLN A 516 -32.60 -16.27 25.57
N THR A 517 -31.58 -15.41 25.47
CA THR A 517 -30.75 -15.03 26.61
C THR A 517 -31.53 -14.18 27.63
N SER A 518 -32.41 -13.30 27.17
CA SER A 518 -33.31 -12.55 28.07
C SER A 518 -34.32 -13.45 28.78
N LYS A 519 -34.90 -14.46 28.10
CA LYS A 519 -35.81 -15.42 28.72
C LYS A 519 -35.11 -16.37 29.70
N GLN A 520 -33.87 -16.77 29.42
CA GLN A 520 -33.08 -17.60 30.35
C GLN A 520 -32.69 -16.85 31.63
N ASN A 521 -32.33 -15.57 31.53
CA ASN A 521 -32.02 -14.74 32.70
C ASN A 521 -33.26 -14.41 33.54
N LEU A 522 -34.43 -14.21 32.91
CA LEU A 522 -35.71 -14.05 33.63
C LEU A 522 -36.13 -15.34 34.36
N ASN A 523 -35.94 -16.51 33.74
CA ASN A 523 -36.28 -17.79 34.38
C ASN A 523 -35.33 -18.15 35.53
N GLN A 524 -34.05 -17.77 35.46
CA GLN A 524 -33.10 -17.95 36.57
C GLN A 524 -33.37 -17.00 37.75
N GLN A 525 -33.86 -15.78 37.51
CA GLN A 525 -34.28 -14.87 38.57
C GLN A 525 -35.62 -15.25 39.21
N GLN A 526 -36.51 -15.94 38.49
CA GLN A 526 -37.76 -16.45 39.06
C GLN A 526 -37.55 -17.75 39.87
N SER A 527 -36.62 -18.61 39.45
CA SER A 527 -36.29 -19.86 40.16
C SER A 527 -35.54 -19.62 41.49
N SER A 528 -34.86 -18.48 41.65
CA SER A 528 -34.21 -18.10 42.91
C SER A 528 -35.16 -17.42 43.90
N LYS A 529 -36.34 -16.97 43.46
CA LYS A 529 -37.40 -16.42 44.33
C LYS A 529 -38.40 -17.46 44.84
N SER A 530 -38.43 -18.68 44.29
CA SER A 530 -39.33 -19.75 44.74
C SER A 530 -38.73 -20.67 45.81
N ASN A 531 -37.48 -20.42 46.24
CA ASN A 531 -36.76 -21.20 47.25
C ASN A 531 -36.49 -20.39 48.54
N PHE A 532 -37.34 -19.41 48.84
CA PHE A 532 -37.39 -18.72 50.13
C PHE A 532 -38.78 -18.79 50.73
#